data_AF-A0A2P6P810-F1
#
_entry.id   AF-A0A2P6P810-F1
#
_cell.length_a   1.000
_cell.length_b   1.000
_cell.length_c   1.000
_cell.angle_alpha   90.00
_cell.angle_beta   90.00
_cell.angle_gamma   90.00
#
_symmetry.space_group_name_H-M   'P 1'
#
loop_
_entity.id
_entity.type
_entity.pdbx_description
1 polymer ?
#
loop_
_entity_poly.entity_id
_entity_poly.type
_entity_poly.pdbx_seq_one_letter_code
_entity_poly.pdbx_strand_id
1 'polypeptide(L)'
;MFPTTVSRRTSSIAVGSKMSLSCEFFMESSSLSSLWSETKSGSWGVFFTLTAIFAAFFYVWSCMRESKSSRMSPPLPPGPRGFPLVGNLLSLDSELHSYFAGLAKTYGPIFKLRLGTRLCVVIASPSIAREVLKDHDATFANRGVNVAAGDVALYGGADIVFAPYGPEWRMMRKVCALKMLSNTALDSVQELRHKQVRKAVGYFYSRVGSPVDVGEQIFVAILNLTTNMLWGGTMEEEGVGAGVLAEFRPLGKQCGTSRSFLGNPIFRNFIRVWPGLICRG
;
A
#
# COMPACT_ATOMS: atom_id res chain seq x y z
N MET A 1 19.47 86.48 18.81
CA MET A 1 18.37 87.45 18.70
C MET A 1 17.27 86.78 17.88
N PHE A 2 16.09 86.61 18.46
CA PHE A 2 14.83 86.11 17.83
C PHE A 2 14.52 86.80 16.47
N PRO A 3 13.62 86.31 15.58
CA PRO A 3 12.37 85.61 15.93
C PRO A 3 11.72 84.61 14.90
N THR A 4 10.73 83.86 15.43
CA THR A 4 9.38 83.52 14.91
C THR A 4 9.11 82.83 13.53
N THR A 5 8.56 81.61 13.64
CA THR A 5 7.34 81.01 13.03
C THR A 5 7.05 81.10 11.52
N VAL A 6 6.73 79.96 10.88
CA VAL A 6 5.44 79.66 10.19
C VAL A 6 5.36 78.20 9.66
N SER A 7 4.29 77.52 10.09
CA SER A 7 3.43 76.43 9.55
C SER A 7 3.66 75.67 8.22
N ARG A 8 3.29 74.36 8.27
CA ARG A 8 2.94 73.33 7.23
C ARG A 8 4.13 72.69 6.47
N ARG A 9 4.24 71.38 6.25
CA ARG A 9 3.24 70.31 5.94
C ARG A 9 3.90 68.92 6.09
N THR A 10 3.14 67.91 6.57
CA THR A 10 3.18 66.43 6.28
C THR A 10 4.55 65.71 6.22
N SER A 11 4.82 64.54 6.82
CA SER A 11 4.02 63.38 7.23
C SER A 11 5.03 62.35 7.76
N SER A 12 4.76 61.64 8.86
CA SER A 12 5.28 60.27 9.01
C SER A 12 4.56 59.49 10.09
N ILE A 13 4.40 58.21 9.78
CA ILE A 13 3.50 57.23 10.35
C ILE A 13 4.10 56.68 11.65
N ALA A 14 3.28 56.59 12.69
CA ALA A 14 3.64 55.94 13.95
C ALA A 14 3.76 54.42 13.75
N VAL A 15 4.95 53.86 14.03
CA VAL A 15 5.17 52.43 14.19
C VAL A 15 5.10 52.13 15.68
N GLY A 16 3.98 51.57 16.12
CA GLY A 16 3.83 50.97 17.45
C GLY A 16 3.88 49.45 17.37
N SER A 17 4.37 48.84 18.46
CA SER A 17 4.15 47.43 18.87
C SER A 17 5.27 46.42 18.55
N LYS A 18 6.42 46.53 19.24
CA LYS A 18 7.32 45.38 19.49
C LYS A 18 7.95 45.51 20.89
N MET A 19 7.16 45.34 21.95
CA MET A 19 7.75 45.20 23.30
C MET A 19 6.85 44.47 24.33
N SER A 20 5.95 43.59 23.87
CA SER A 20 5.09 42.80 24.78
C SER A 20 5.21 41.28 24.63
N LEU A 21 5.88 40.76 23.60
CA LEU A 21 5.85 39.33 23.27
C LEU A 21 6.96 38.48 23.92
N SER A 22 8.01 39.10 24.48
CA SER A 22 9.12 38.33 25.06
C SER A 22 8.92 37.93 26.53
N CYS A 23 8.02 38.60 27.27
CA CYS A 23 7.79 38.27 28.69
C CYS A 23 6.82 37.09 28.90
N GLU A 24 5.87 36.87 28.00
CA GLU A 24 4.94 35.73 28.13
C GLU A 24 5.63 34.39 27.85
N PHE A 25 6.57 34.36 26.89
CA PHE A 25 7.21 33.10 26.50
C PHE A 25 8.17 32.52 27.55
N PHE A 26 8.74 33.36 28.42
CA PHE A 26 9.68 32.89 29.46
C PHE A 26 8.95 32.37 30.71
N MET A 27 7.73 32.86 30.99
CA MET A 27 6.98 32.51 32.20
C MET A 27 6.18 31.20 32.07
N GLU A 28 5.95 30.72 30.85
CA GLU A 28 5.19 29.48 30.61
C GLU A 28 6.06 28.20 30.71
N SER A 29 7.39 28.34 30.54
CA SER A 29 8.33 27.20 30.64
C SER A 29 8.59 26.74 32.08
N SER A 30 8.51 27.65 33.06
CA SER A 30 8.66 27.36 34.49
C SER A 30 7.37 26.79 35.12
N SER A 31 6.21 27.09 34.54
CA SER A 31 4.91 26.50 34.91
C SER A 31 4.81 25.02 34.51
N LEU A 32 5.28 24.67 33.31
CA LEU A 32 5.23 23.28 32.84
C LEU A 32 6.26 22.39 33.55
N SER A 33 7.45 22.90 33.90
CA SER A 33 8.45 22.12 34.64
C SER A 33 8.06 21.90 36.11
N SER A 34 7.37 22.86 36.74
CA SER A 34 6.83 22.68 38.10
C SER A 34 5.60 21.75 38.14
N LEU A 35 4.75 21.76 37.10
CA LEU A 35 3.65 20.82 36.93
C LEU A 35 4.10 19.35 36.74
N TRP A 36 5.29 19.12 36.18
CA TRP A 36 5.87 17.77 36.09
C TRP A 36 6.48 17.29 37.42
N SER A 37 6.89 18.20 38.30
CA SER A 37 7.63 17.87 39.54
C SER A 37 6.77 17.56 40.76
N GLU A 38 5.49 17.96 40.80
CA GLU A 38 4.60 17.77 41.97
C GLU A 38 3.63 16.57 41.85
N THR A 39 3.80 15.71 40.85
CA THR A 39 2.98 14.49 40.76
C THR A 39 3.55 13.40 41.66
N LYS A 40 3.11 13.40 42.93
CA LYS A 40 3.37 12.32 43.91
C LYS A 40 3.22 10.96 43.21
N SER A 41 4.23 10.09 43.34
CA SER A 41 4.36 8.84 42.57
C SER A 41 3.17 7.88 42.68
N GLY A 42 2.28 8.06 43.67
CA GLY A 42 1.01 7.32 43.78
C GLY A 42 -0.08 7.70 42.79
N SER A 43 -0.05 8.91 42.20
CA SER A 43 -1.07 9.35 41.22
C SER A 43 -0.94 8.60 39.90
N TRP A 44 0.29 8.44 39.40
CA TRP A 44 0.59 7.67 38.19
C TRP A 44 0.10 6.22 38.28
N GLY A 45 0.20 5.60 39.46
CA GLY A 45 -0.31 4.25 39.69
C GLY A 45 -1.81 4.12 39.44
N VAL A 46 -2.61 5.10 39.86
CA VAL A 46 -4.08 5.11 39.63
C VAL A 46 -4.39 5.30 38.14
N PHE A 47 -3.65 6.15 37.42
CA PHE A 47 -3.80 6.29 35.97
C PHE A 47 -3.45 4.98 35.22
N PHE A 48 -2.36 4.30 35.60
CA PHE A 48 -1.98 3.03 34.98
C PHE A 48 -2.98 1.89 35.26
N THR A 49 -3.57 1.84 36.46
CA THR A 49 -4.58 0.81 36.78
C THR A 49 -5.89 1.07 36.06
N LEU A 50 -6.37 2.31 36.00
CA LEU A 50 -7.60 2.67 35.28
C LEU A 50 -7.47 2.42 33.77
N THR A 51 -6.32 2.77 33.18
CA THR A 51 -6.04 2.47 31.75
C THR A 51 -5.98 0.98 31.48
N ALA A 52 -5.38 0.17 32.37
CA ALA A 52 -5.36 -1.29 32.25
C ALA A 52 -6.77 -1.91 32.37
N ILE A 53 -7.60 -1.45 33.31
CA ILE A 53 -8.99 -1.91 33.46
C ILE A 53 -9.81 -1.55 32.22
N PHE A 54 -9.67 -0.32 31.70
CA PHE A 54 -10.36 0.09 30.48
C PHE A 54 -9.92 -0.74 29.27
N ALA A 55 -8.63 -1.01 29.13
CA ALA A 55 -8.10 -1.87 28.07
C ALA A 55 -8.63 -3.31 28.19
N ALA A 56 -8.68 -3.88 29.40
CA ALA A 56 -9.23 -5.21 29.65
C ALA A 56 -10.72 -5.28 29.35
N PHE A 57 -11.50 -4.28 29.78
CA PHE A 57 -12.93 -4.18 29.46
C PHE A 57 -13.16 -4.07 27.95
N PHE A 58 -12.40 -3.20 27.27
CA PHE A 58 -12.48 -3.03 25.82
C PHE A 58 -12.09 -4.31 25.07
N TYR A 59 -11.08 -5.04 25.54
CA TYR A 59 -10.67 -6.32 24.98
C TYR A 59 -11.78 -7.38 25.14
N VAL A 60 -12.32 -7.55 26.34
CA VAL A 60 -13.41 -8.50 26.61
C VAL A 60 -14.65 -8.14 25.79
N TRP A 61 -15.03 -6.87 25.75
CA TRP A 61 -16.15 -6.39 24.94
C TRP A 61 -15.95 -6.68 23.46
N SER A 62 -14.74 -6.46 22.94
CA SER A 62 -14.38 -6.74 21.55
C SER A 62 -14.45 -8.25 21.24
N CYS A 63 -13.93 -9.12 22.11
CA CYS A 63 -14.03 -10.57 21.97
C CYS A 63 -15.48 -11.06 22.02
N MET A 64 -16.30 -10.50 22.91
CA MET A 64 -17.73 -10.83 23.00
C MET A 64 -18.50 -10.39 21.74
N ARG A 65 -18.13 -9.26 21.13
CA ARG A 65 -18.73 -8.77 19.89
C ARG A 65 -18.44 -9.70 18.71
N GLU A 66 -17.23 -10.24 18.61
CA GLU A 66 -16.87 -11.21 17.57
C GLU A 66 -17.65 -12.54 17.71
N SER A 67 -17.91 -12.98 18.94
CA SER A 67 -18.69 -14.20 19.23
C SER A 67 -20.19 -14.06 18.90
N LYS A 68 -20.79 -12.88 19.09
CA LYS A 68 -22.23 -12.66 18.82
C LYS A 68 -22.59 -12.66 17.33
N SER A 69 -21.62 -12.44 16.43
CA SER A 69 -21.87 -12.41 14.97
C SER A 69 -22.14 -13.78 14.34
N SER A 70 -21.94 -14.89 15.06
CA SER A 70 -21.98 -16.25 14.49
C SER A 70 -23.29 -17.00 14.68
N ARG A 71 -24.34 -16.39 15.24
CA ARG A 71 -25.58 -17.13 15.60
C ARG A 71 -26.49 -17.46 14.40
N MET A 72 -26.18 -16.98 13.19
CA MET A 72 -27.05 -17.15 12.03
C MET A 72 -26.32 -17.46 10.71
N SER A 73 -25.00 -17.71 10.77
CA SER A 73 -24.18 -17.99 9.58
C SER A 73 -23.68 -19.45 9.58
N PRO A 74 -23.57 -20.09 8.40
CA PRO A 74 -22.98 -21.42 8.28
C PRO A 74 -21.57 -21.45 8.89
N PRO A 75 -21.12 -22.62 9.38
CA PRO A 75 -19.83 -22.74 10.03
C PRO A 75 -18.73 -22.31 9.06
N LEU A 76 -17.97 -21.29 9.45
CA LEU A 76 -16.80 -20.85 8.72
C LEU A 76 -15.70 -21.94 8.76
N PRO A 77 -14.85 -22.03 7.73
CA PRO A 77 -13.74 -22.98 7.73
C PRO A 77 -12.82 -22.80 8.95
N PRO A 78 -12.04 -23.83 9.32
CA PRO A 78 -11.07 -23.75 10.42
C PRO A 78 -10.01 -22.67 10.12
N GLY A 79 -9.28 -22.22 11.13
CA GLY A 79 -8.21 -21.25 10.92
C GLY A 79 -7.67 -20.64 12.21
N PRO A 80 -6.52 -19.95 12.14
CA PRO A 80 -5.92 -19.30 13.30
C PRO A 80 -6.86 -18.24 13.90
N ARG A 81 -6.87 -18.18 15.24
CA ARG A 81 -7.59 -17.14 15.99
C ARG A 81 -6.76 -15.85 15.93
N GLY A 82 -7.34 -14.80 15.36
CA GLY A 82 -6.73 -13.48 15.31
C GLY A 82 -6.97 -12.68 16.59
N PHE A 83 -6.19 -11.60 16.77
CA PHE A 83 -6.43 -10.60 17.80
C PHE A 83 -7.68 -9.76 17.50
N PRO A 84 -8.37 -9.22 18.51
CA PRO A 84 -9.49 -8.32 18.27
C PRO A 84 -9.02 -7.08 17.47
N LEU A 85 -9.88 -6.61 16.56
CA LEU A 85 -9.65 -5.52 15.58
C LEU A 85 -8.59 -5.80 14.50
N VAL A 86 -7.41 -6.31 14.87
CA VAL A 86 -6.26 -6.47 13.96
C VAL A 86 -6.26 -7.83 13.26
N GLY A 87 -6.92 -8.83 13.83
CA GLY A 87 -6.95 -10.18 13.30
C GLY A 87 -5.57 -10.84 13.36
N ASN A 88 -5.17 -11.47 12.26
CA ASN A 88 -3.92 -12.20 12.10
C ASN A 88 -2.82 -11.33 11.46
N LEU A 89 -3.06 -10.02 11.25
CA LEU A 89 -2.08 -9.14 10.57
C LEU A 89 -0.74 -9.10 11.28
N LEU A 90 -0.73 -9.13 12.62
CA LEU A 90 0.51 -9.12 13.41
C LEU A 90 1.29 -10.43 13.34
N SER A 91 0.62 -11.52 12.95
CA SER A 91 1.20 -12.86 12.86
C SER A 91 1.61 -13.24 11.43
N LEU A 92 1.43 -12.33 10.46
CA LEU A 92 1.82 -12.58 9.07
C LEU A 92 3.33 -12.58 8.93
N ASP A 93 3.85 -13.64 8.32
CA ASP A 93 5.23 -13.70 7.87
C ASP A 93 5.40 -12.84 6.60
N SER A 94 6.63 -12.39 6.41
CA SER A 94 7.09 -11.70 5.22
C SER A 94 7.02 -12.62 3.99
N GLU A 95 7.33 -13.90 4.16
CA GLU A 95 7.19 -14.95 3.13
C GLU A 95 5.78 -15.57 3.14
N LEU A 96 4.80 -14.79 2.66
CA LEU A 96 3.37 -15.14 2.71
C LEU A 96 3.02 -16.50 2.11
N HIS A 97 3.62 -16.88 0.98
CA HIS A 97 3.33 -18.15 0.32
C HIS A 97 3.74 -19.35 1.19
N SER A 98 4.93 -19.29 1.78
CA SER A 98 5.45 -20.32 2.68
C SER A 98 4.63 -20.38 3.98
N TYR A 99 4.28 -19.22 4.53
CA TYR A 99 3.43 -19.11 5.71
C TYR A 99 2.06 -19.74 5.50
N PHE A 100 1.37 -19.43 4.39
CA PHE A 100 0.07 -20.05 4.07
C PHE A 100 0.18 -21.54 3.78
N ALA A 101 1.26 -21.99 3.14
CA ALA A 101 1.52 -23.42 2.96
C ALA A 101 1.72 -24.14 4.31
N GLY A 102 2.37 -23.50 5.28
CA GLY A 102 2.48 -23.97 6.65
C GLY A 102 1.12 -24.08 7.34
N LEU A 103 0.30 -23.03 7.25
CA LEU A 103 -1.07 -23.04 7.80
C LEU A 103 -1.96 -24.11 7.16
N ALA A 104 -1.82 -24.36 5.86
CA ALA A 104 -2.56 -25.41 5.17
C ALA A 104 -2.29 -26.81 5.75
N LYS A 105 -1.05 -27.07 6.23
CA LYS A 105 -0.71 -28.33 6.90
C LYS A 105 -1.42 -28.49 8.25
N THR A 106 -1.68 -27.38 8.94
CA THR A 106 -2.29 -27.38 10.29
C THR A 106 -3.82 -27.35 10.23
N TYR A 107 -4.39 -26.51 9.36
CA TYR A 107 -5.83 -26.24 9.30
C TYR A 107 -6.53 -26.94 8.13
N GLY A 108 -5.77 -27.54 7.21
CA GLY A 108 -6.29 -28.27 6.07
C GLY A 108 -6.35 -27.45 4.77
N PRO A 109 -6.97 -28.03 3.72
CA PRO A 109 -6.93 -27.49 2.34
C PRO A 109 -7.77 -26.22 2.14
N ILE A 110 -8.61 -25.86 3.10
CA ILE A 110 -9.39 -24.62 3.13
C ILE A 110 -9.41 -24.08 4.55
N PHE A 111 -8.95 -22.85 4.74
CA PHE A 111 -8.89 -22.23 6.06
C PHE A 111 -9.15 -20.74 5.99
N LYS A 112 -9.59 -20.15 7.10
CA LYS A 112 -9.83 -18.71 7.23
C LYS A 112 -8.70 -18.00 7.94
N LEU A 113 -8.56 -16.72 7.63
CA LEU A 113 -7.81 -15.76 8.42
C LEU A 113 -8.56 -14.42 8.45
N ARG A 114 -8.43 -13.71 9.56
CA ARG A 114 -8.88 -12.31 9.69
C ARG A 114 -7.72 -11.37 9.37
N LEU A 115 -7.91 -10.46 8.43
CA LEU A 115 -6.97 -9.39 8.09
C LEU A 115 -7.61 -8.05 8.50
N GLY A 116 -7.34 -7.61 9.72
CA GLY A 116 -8.09 -6.51 10.34
C GLY A 116 -9.57 -6.87 10.46
N THR A 117 -10.42 -6.03 9.88
CA THR A 117 -11.88 -6.25 9.82
C THR A 117 -12.34 -7.18 8.70
N ARG A 118 -11.46 -7.57 7.77
CA ARG A 118 -11.81 -8.41 6.62
C ARG A 118 -11.57 -9.88 6.91
N LEU A 119 -12.53 -10.73 6.55
CA LEU A 119 -12.36 -12.18 6.54
C LEU A 119 -11.77 -12.60 5.18
N CYS A 120 -10.66 -13.32 5.22
CA CYS A 120 -10.05 -13.93 4.05
C CYS A 120 -10.13 -15.45 4.20
N VAL A 121 -10.38 -16.14 3.08
CA VAL A 121 -10.39 -17.60 2.99
C VAL A 121 -9.28 -17.99 2.03
N VAL A 122 -8.39 -18.87 2.48
CA VAL A 122 -7.28 -19.39 1.69
C VAL A 122 -7.64 -20.79 1.22
N ILE A 123 -7.41 -21.01 -0.07
CA ILE A 123 -7.61 -22.29 -0.74
C ILE A 123 -6.22 -22.85 -1.07
N ALA A 124 -5.92 -24.02 -0.52
CA ALA A 124 -4.63 -24.69 -0.65
C ALA A 124 -4.75 -26.08 -1.29
N SER A 125 -5.86 -26.37 -1.97
CA SER A 125 -6.07 -27.61 -2.73
C SER A 125 -6.43 -27.34 -4.19
N PRO A 126 -5.85 -28.07 -5.15
CA PRO A 126 -6.20 -27.96 -6.57
C PRO A 126 -7.68 -28.28 -6.86
N SER A 127 -8.28 -29.23 -6.16
CA SER A 127 -9.69 -29.61 -6.38
C SER A 127 -10.64 -28.47 -6.02
N ILE A 128 -10.42 -27.86 -4.86
CA ILE A 128 -11.20 -26.71 -4.36
C ILE A 128 -10.92 -25.47 -5.21
N ALA A 129 -9.66 -25.27 -5.63
CA ALA A 129 -9.30 -24.16 -6.51
C ALA A 129 -10.02 -24.26 -7.86
N ARG A 130 -10.19 -25.48 -8.41
CA ARG A 130 -10.99 -25.69 -9.61
C ARG A 130 -12.46 -25.34 -9.38
N GLU A 131 -13.05 -25.78 -8.29
CA GLU A 131 -14.44 -25.45 -7.96
C GLU A 131 -14.65 -23.93 -7.89
N VAL A 132 -13.74 -23.20 -7.24
CA VAL A 132 -13.85 -21.74 -7.07
C VAL A 132 -13.49 -20.96 -8.34
N LEU A 133 -12.44 -21.35 -9.07
CA LEU A 133 -11.91 -20.59 -10.20
C LEU A 133 -12.46 -21.02 -11.56
N LYS A 134 -13.21 -22.13 -11.62
CA LYS A 134 -13.81 -22.64 -12.86
C LYS A 134 -15.30 -22.91 -12.71
N ASP A 135 -15.70 -23.70 -11.72
CA ASP A 135 -17.10 -24.15 -11.63
C ASP A 135 -18.01 -23.04 -11.07
N HIS A 136 -17.47 -22.17 -10.21
CA HIS A 136 -18.11 -20.98 -9.64
C HIS A 136 -17.38 -19.68 -9.96
N ASP A 137 -16.67 -19.63 -11.09
CA ASP A 137 -15.80 -18.52 -11.48
C ASP A 137 -16.50 -17.16 -11.46
N ALA A 138 -17.74 -17.06 -11.96
CA ALA A 138 -18.51 -15.83 -11.99
C ALA A 138 -18.86 -15.30 -10.59
N THR A 139 -19.08 -16.18 -9.61
CA THR A 139 -19.36 -15.79 -8.21
C THR A 139 -18.13 -15.18 -7.55
N PHE A 140 -16.94 -15.72 -7.86
CA PHE A 140 -15.67 -15.30 -7.27
C PHE A 140 -14.84 -14.38 -8.20
N ALA A 141 -15.42 -13.92 -9.31
CA ALA A 141 -14.71 -13.09 -10.30
C ALA A 141 -14.40 -11.67 -9.79
N ASN A 142 -15.21 -11.16 -8.85
CA ASN A 142 -15.08 -9.80 -8.35
C ASN A 142 -13.89 -9.66 -7.38
N ARG A 143 -13.06 -8.65 -7.61
CA ARG A 143 -11.93 -8.31 -6.74
C ARG A 143 -12.31 -7.11 -5.88
N GLY A 144 -12.38 -7.30 -4.57
CA GLY A 144 -12.63 -6.20 -3.64
C GLY A 144 -11.46 -5.24 -3.64
N VAL A 145 -11.59 -4.12 -4.35
CA VAL A 145 -10.55 -3.09 -4.39
C VAL A 145 -10.59 -2.30 -3.09
N ASN A 146 -9.45 -2.15 -2.43
CA ASN A 146 -9.29 -1.17 -1.35
C ASN A 146 -9.61 0.21 -1.95
N VAL A 147 -10.57 0.95 -1.38
CA VAL A 147 -10.98 2.29 -1.83
C VAL A 147 -9.78 3.19 -2.15
N ALA A 148 -8.76 3.24 -1.28
CA ALA A 148 -7.56 4.05 -1.51
C ALA A 148 -6.65 3.52 -2.64
N ALA A 149 -6.57 2.21 -2.84
CA ALA A 149 -5.81 1.62 -3.94
C ALA A 149 -6.56 1.71 -5.28
N GLY A 150 -7.89 1.62 -5.23
CA GLY A 150 -8.78 1.70 -6.39
C GLY A 150 -8.83 3.10 -6.97
N ASP A 151 -9.08 4.08 -6.11
CA ASP A 151 -9.31 5.46 -6.52
C ASP A 151 -8.04 6.13 -7.06
N VAL A 152 -6.87 5.82 -6.48
CA VAL A 152 -5.61 6.52 -6.82
C VAL A 152 -4.75 5.72 -7.81
N ALA A 153 -4.66 4.40 -7.67
CA ALA A 153 -3.70 3.60 -8.43
C ALA A 153 -4.33 2.78 -9.58
N LEU A 154 -5.65 2.58 -9.58
CA LEU A 154 -6.34 1.66 -10.49
C LEU A 154 -7.49 2.33 -11.25
N TYR A 155 -7.44 3.64 -11.43
CA TYR A 155 -8.45 4.40 -12.19
C TYR A 155 -9.88 4.15 -11.69
N GLY A 156 -10.11 4.18 -10.37
CA GLY A 156 -11.40 3.87 -9.75
C GLY A 156 -11.80 2.39 -9.84
N GLY A 157 -10.85 1.51 -10.17
CA GLY A 157 -11.10 0.09 -10.40
C GLY A 157 -11.82 -0.19 -11.72
N ALA A 158 -11.73 0.68 -12.72
CA ALA A 158 -12.35 0.46 -14.04
C ALA A 158 -11.42 -0.25 -15.06
N ASP A 159 -10.30 -0.81 -14.60
CA ASP A 159 -9.31 -1.47 -15.46
C ASP A 159 -9.59 -2.96 -15.71
N ILE A 160 -8.86 -3.56 -16.66
CA ILE A 160 -9.02 -4.97 -17.06
C ILE A 160 -8.68 -6.00 -15.96
N VAL A 161 -7.95 -5.60 -14.93
CA VAL A 161 -7.51 -6.43 -13.80
C VAL A 161 -8.51 -6.36 -12.65
N PHE A 162 -8.96 -5.16 -12.27
CA PHE A 162 -9.75 -4.96 -11.04
C PHE A 162 -11.23 -4.62 -11.25
N ALA A 163 -11.67 -4.33 -12.48
CA ALA A 163 -13.09 -4.04 -12.72
C ALA A 163 -14.01 -5.20 -12.33
N PRO A 164 -15.18 -4.88 -11.75
CA PRO A 164 -16.16 -5.89 -11.38
C PRO A 164 -16.60 -6.66 -12.63
N TYR A 165 -16.87 -7.94 -12.43
CA TYR A 165 -17.34 -8.83 -13.47
C TYR A 165 -18.66 -8.31 -14.05
N GLY A 166 -18.67 -8.10 -15.36
CA GLY A 166 -19.80 -7.55 -16.09
C GLY A 166 -19.55 -7.47 -17.59
N PRO A 167 -20.52 -7.00 -18.38
CA PRO A 167 -20.39 -6.89 -19.84
C PRO A 167 -19.17 -6.09 -20.29
N GLU A 168 -18.86 -4.99 -19.59
CA GLU A 168 -17.72 -4.12 -19.87
C GLU A 168 -16.38 -4.84 -19.64
N TRP A 169 -16.20 -5.47 -18.46
CA TRP A 169 -15.01 -6.27 -18.17
C TRP A 169 -14.81 -7.41 -19.19
N ARG A 170 -15.90 -8.10 -19.56
CA ARG A 170 -15.87 -9.17 -20.57
C ARG A 170 -15.46 -8.63 -21.95
N MET A 171 -15.94 -7.45 -22.32
CA MET A 171 -15.56 -6.79 -23.58
C MET A 171 -14.08 -6.43 -23.58
N MET A 172 -13.55 -5.82 -22.52
CA MET A 172 -12.12 -5.50 -22.40
C MET A 172 -11.25 -6.76 -22.52
N ARG A 173 -11.61 -7.83 -21.81
CA ARG A 173 -10.91 -9.13 -21.89
C ARG A 173 -10.96 -9.72 -23.30
N LYS A 174 -12.11 -9.64 -23.97
CA LYS A 174 -12.29 -10.13 -25.35
C LYS A 174 -11.41 -9.35 -26.33
N VAL A 175 -11.39 -8.03 -26.24
CA VAL A 175 -10.53 -7.18 -27.09
C VAL A 175 -9.06 -7.50 -26.86
N CYS A 176 -8.63 -7.55 -25.59
CA CYS A 176 -7.24 -7.87 -25.24
C CYS A 176 -6.81 -9.24 -25.81
N ALA A 177 -7.61 -10.29 -25.58
CA ALA A 177 -7.30 -11.63 -26.04
C ALA A 177 -7.30 -11.76 -27.58
N LEU A 178 -8.25 -11.13 -28.28
CA LEU A 178 -8.40 -11.31 -29.72
C LEU A 178 -7.54 -10.35 -30.56
N LYS A 179 -7.24 -9.16 -30.05
CA LYS A 179 -6.57 -8.09 -30.82
C LYS A 179 -5.14 -7.83 -30.38
N MET A 180 -4.82 -8.01 -29.10
CA MET A 180 -3.49 -7.69 -28.57
C MET A 180 -2.65 -8.94 -28.31
N LEU A 181 -3.27 -10.00 -27.80
CA LEU A 181 -2.60 -11.24 -27.37
C LEU A 181 -2.93 -12.45 -28.26
N SER A 182 -3.50 -12.22 -29.44
CA SER A 182 -3.75 -13.28 -30.41
C SER A 182 -2.45 -13.71 -31.10
N ASN A 183 -2.39 -14.95 -31.60
CA ASN A 183 -1.20 -15.45 -32.30
C ASN A 183 -0.78 -14.52 -33.44
N THR A 184 -1.73 -14.03 -34.25
CA THR A 184 -1.43 -13.10 -35.34
C THR A 184 -0.86 -11.76 -34.88
N ALA A 185 -1.35 -11.21 -33.76
CA ALA A 185 -0.82 -9.99 -33.17
C ALA A 185 0.57 -10.22 -32.54
N LEU A 186 0.80 -11.39 -31.94
CA LEU A 186 2.10 -11.77 -31.42
C LEU A 186 3.10 -12.04 -32.56
N ASP A 187 2.68 -12.62 -33.67
CA ASP A 187 3.56 -12.87 -34.82
C ASP A 187 3.98 -11.56 -35.48
N SER A 188 3.10 -10.56 -35.57
CA SER A 188 3.43 -9.26 -36.17
C SER A 188 4.51 -8.49 -35.40
N VAL A 189 4.64 -8.71 -34.09
CA VAL A 189 5.67 -8.08 -33.24
C VAL A 189 6.85 -9.01 -32.92
N GLN A 190 6.96 -10.15 -33.60
CA GLN A 190 8.02 -11.14 -33.36
C GLN A 190 9.43 -10.54 -33.46
N GLU A 191 9.70 -9.73 -34.49
CA GLU A 191 11.01 -9.12 -34.69
C GLU A 191 11.38 -8.13 -33.58
N LEU A 192 10.41 -7.39 -33.03
CA LEU A 192 10.63 -6.53 -31.87
C LEU A 192 11.05 -7.36 -30.65
N ARG A 193 10.41 -8.52 -30.42
CA ARG A 193 10.80 -9.44 -29.34
C ARG A 193 12.20 -9.97 -29.53
N HIS A 194 12.53 -10.44 -30.73
CA HIS A 194 13.87 -10.92 -31.05
C HIS A 194 14.92 -9.83 -30.84
N LYS A 195 14.66 -8.58 -31.27
CA LYS A 195 15.56 -7.44 -31.05
C LYS A 195 15.82 -7.19 -29.57
N GLN A 196 14.79 -7.17 -28.72
CA GLN A 196 14.98 -6.94 -27.28
C GLN A 196 15.71 -8.09 -26.59
N VAL A 197 15.42 -9.34 -26.95
CA VAL A 197 16.13 -10.50 -26.40
C VAL A 197 17.60 -10.46 -26.79
N ARG A 198 17.93 -10.20 -28.07
CA ARG A 198 19.32 -10.05 -28.53
C ARG A 198 20.05 -8.92 -27.79
N LYS A 199 19.37 -7.79 -27.54
CA LYS A 199 19.93 -6.67 -26.76
C LYS A 199 20.24 -7.07 -25.31
N ALA A 200 19.32 -7.76 -24.65
CA ALA A 200 19.52 -8.24 -23.28
C ALA A 200 20.67 -9.25 -23.22
N VAL A 201 20.72 -10.20 -24.15
CA VAL A 201 21.80 -11.18 -24.27
C VAL A 201 23.14 -10.49 -24.53
N GLY A 202 23.20 -9.56 -25.48
CA GLY A 202 24.41 -8.77 -25.77
C GLY A 202 24.91 -7.98 -24.57
N TYR A 203 24.00 -7.41 -23.76
CA TYR A 203 24.36 -6.76 -22.51
C TYR A 203 25.07 -7.74 -21.55
N PHE A 204 24.52 -8.93 -21.34
CA PHE A 204 25.15 -9.93 -20.47
C PHE A 204 26.51 -10.40 -20.98
N TYR A 205 26.65 -10.61 -22.30
CA TYR A 205 27.94 -10.96 -22.91
C TYR A 205 28.99 -9.85 -22.76
N SER A 206 28.60 -8.58 -22.86
CA SER A 206 29.51 -7.44 -22.67
C SER A 206 30.02 -7.28 -21.23
N ARG A 207 29.39 -7.98 -20.27
CA ARG A 207 29.65 -7.89 -18.82
C ARG A 207 30.21 -9.18 -18.23
N VAL A 208 30.67 -10.11 -19.07
CA VAL A 208 31.34 -11.33 -18.61
C VAL A 208 32.51 -10.96 -17.67
N GLY A 209 32.56 -11.59 -16.51
CA GLY A 209 33.57 -11.32 -15.48
C GLY A 209 33.26 -10.14 -14.56
N SER A 210 32.12 -9.45 -14.74
CA SER A 210 31.66 -8.37 -13.85
C SER A 210 30.35 -8.72 -13.15
N PRO A 211 30.11 -8.23 -11.92
CA PRO A 211 28.85 -8.44 -11.22
C PRO A 211 27.72 -7.70 -11.95
N VAL A 212 26.59 -8.38 -12.16
CA VAL A 212 25.41 -7.86 -12.85
C VAL A 212 24.16 -8.14 -12.03
N ASP A 213 23.28 -7.14 -11.90
CA ASP A 213 21.92 -7.33 -11.38
C ASP A 213 21.02 -7.86 -12.52
N VAL A 214 20.80 -9.17 -12.54
CA VAL A 214 19.96 -9.82 -13.54
C VAL A 214 18.49 -9.38 -13.43
N GLY A 215 18.02 -9.10 -12.22
CA GLY A 215 16.64 -8.67 -11.98
C GLY A 215 16.35 -7.30 -12.59
N GLU A 216 17.24 -6.32 -12.33
CA GLU A 216 17.12 -4.97 -12.92
C GLU A 216 17.15 -5.05 -14.46
N GLN A 217 18.05 -5.84 -15.03
CA GLN A 217 18.23 -5.92 -16.48
C GLN A 217 17.08 -6.62 -17.19
N ILE A 218 16.57 -7.73 -16.62
CA ILE A 218 15.38 -8.39 -17.15
C ILE A 218 14.16 -7.46 -17.03
N PHE A 219 14.01 -6.74 -15.93
CA PHE A 219 12.93 -5.77 -15.75
C PHE A 219 12.96 -4.68 -16.84
N VAL A 220 14.14 -4.07 -17.07
CA VAL A 220 14.33 -3.08 -18.14
C VAL A 220 14.02 -3.68 -19.51
N ALA A 221 14.48 -4.90 -19.79
CA ALA A 221 14.23 -5.57 -21.06
C ALA A 221 12.73 -5.84 -21.29
N ILE A 222 12.01 -6.33 -20.27
CA ILE A 222 10.56 -6.58 -20.34
C ILE A 222 9.78 -5.27 -20.49
N LEU A 223 10.18 -4.21 -19.79
CA LEU A 223 9.54 -2.90 -19.89
C LEU A 223 9.67 -2.37 -21.33
N ASN A 224 10.90 -2.32 -21.85
CA ASN A 224 11.16 -1.86 -23.21
C ASN A 224 10.43 -2.72 -24.25
N LEU A 225 10.40 -4.03 -24.04
CA LEU A 225 9.67 -4.95 -24.89
C LEU A 225 8.17 -4.64 -24.93
N THR A 226 7.55 -4.53 -23.76
CA THR A 226 6.11 -4.24 -23.63
C THR A 226 5.77 -2.88 -24.23
N THR A 227 6.55 -1.84 -23.92
CA THR A 227 6.39 -0.48 -24.46
C THR A 227 6.49 -0.48 -25.99
N ASN A 228 7.49 -1.14 -26.56
CA ASN A 228 7.67 -1.18 -28.01
C ASN A 228 6.56 -1.97 -28.71
N MET A 229 6.05 -3.04 -28.09
CA MET A 229 4.91 -3.79 -28.61
C MET A 229 3.60 -2.99 -28.56
N LEU A 230 3.39 -2.16 -27.52
CA LEU A 230 2.17 -1.38 -27.34
C LEU A 230 2.12 -0.10 -28.18
N TRP A 231 3.24 0.62 -28.27
CA TRP A 231 3.29 1.93 -28.94
C TRP A 231 4.00 1.91 -30.31
N GLY A 232 4.49 0.76 -30.76
CA GLY A 232 5.12 0.61 -32.09
C GLY A 232 6.45 1.36 -32.28
N GLY A 233 6.94 2.05 -31.25
CA GLY A 233 8.20 2.78 -31.30
C GLY A 233 9.39 1.84 -31.17
N THR A 234 10.31 1.89 -32.13
CA THR A 234 11.70 1.58 -31.81
C THR A 234 12.22 2.72 -30.96
N MET A 235 12.28 2.54 -29.64
CA MET A 235 12.84 3.55 -28.73
C MET A 235 14.37 3.56 -28.79
N GLU A 236 14.89 3.80 -29.99
CA GLU A 236 16.19 4.41 -30.22
C GLU A 236 15.93 5.90 -30.43
N GLU A 237 15.75 6.62 -29.32
CA GLU A 237 16.13 8.03 -29.07
C GLU A 237 15.35 8.60 -27.86
N GLU A 238 16.02 8.54 -26.72
CA GLU A 238 16.05 9.44 -25.54
C GLU A 238 14.81 10.15 -24.94
N GLY A 239 13.63 10.18 -25.55
CA GLY A 239 12.52 10.99 -25.03
C GLY A 239 11.59 10.29 -24.04
N VAL A 240 10.81 9.33 -24.53
CA VAL A 240 9.62 8.85 -23.79
C VAL A 240 9.89 7.57 -23.00
N GLY A 241 10.58 6.59 -23.60
CA GLY A 241 10.93 5.33 -22.93
C GLY A 241 11.97 5.51 -21.83
N ALA A 242 12.91 6.43 -22.01
CA ALA A 242 13.87 6.79 -20.98
C ALA A 242 13.20 7.51 -19.81
N GLY A 243 12.21 8.37 -20.07
CA GLY A 243 11.40 9.03 -19.04
C GLY A 243 10.56 8.04 -18.23
N VAL A 244 9.80 7.18 -18.91
CA VAL A 244 9.02 6.10 -18.25
C VAL A 244 9.96 5.14 -17.52
N LEU A 245 11.06 4.71 -18.14
CA LEU A 245 12.05 3.85 -17.47
C LEU A 245 12.73 4.56 -16.29
N ALA A 246 12.97 5.86 -16.35
CA ALA A 246 13.53 6.63 -15.25
C ALA A 246 12.54 6.76 -14.08
N GLU A 247 11.24 6.89 -14.36
CA GLU A 247 10.18 6.87 -13.35
C GLU A 247 10.00 5.47 -12.72
N PHE A 248 10.08 4.41 -13.52
CA PHE A 248 9.89 3.03 -13.04
C PHE A 248 11.17 2.37 -12.51
N ARG A 249 12.37 2.86 -12.82
CA ARG A 249 13.64 2.29 -12.35
C ARG A 249 13.78 2.33 -10.81
N PRO A 250 13.41 3.40 -10.10
CA PRO A 250 13.35 3.40 -8.64
C PRO A 250 12.44 2.27 -8.11
N LEU A 251 11.27 2.07 -8.74
CA LEU A 251 10.34 1.00 -8.38
C LEU A 251 10.90 -0.38 -8.68
N GLY A 252 11.56 -0.55 -9.84
CA GLY A 252 12.23 -1.78 -10.23
C GLY A 252 13.42 -2.13 -9.34
N LYS A 253 14.18 -1.15 -8.85
CA LYS A 253 15.24 -1.35 -7.86
C LYS A 253 14.69 -1.69 -6.48
N GLN A 254 13.61 -1.03 -6.06
CA GLN A 254 12.90 -1.40 -4.84
C GLN A 254 12.33 -2.82 -4.95
N CYS A 255 11.86 -3.20 -6.14
CA CYS A 255 11.31 -4.51 -6.47
C CYS A 255 12.38 -5.59 -6.78
N GLY A 256 13.61 -5.22 -7.15
CA GLY A 256 14.76 -6.11 -7.35
C GLY A 256 15.53 -6.36 -6.05
N THR A 257 15.53 -5.37 -5.16
CA THR A 257 15.94 -5.50 -3.76
C THR A 257 14.87 -6.24 -2.91
N SER A 258 13.86 -6.85 -3.56
CA SER A 258 12.70 -7.55 -2.97
C SER A 258 12.97 -8.85 -2.25
N ARG A 259 14.20 -9.12 -1.80
CA ARG A 259 14.29 -9.86 -0.54
C ARG A 259 13.70 -9.04 0.63
N SER A 260 13.47 -7.74 0.41
CA SER A 260 12.88 -6.80 1.37
C SER A 260 11.51 -6.23 0.97
N PHE A 261 10.85 -6.71 -0.09
CA PHE A 261 9.46 -6.32 -0.45
C PHE A 261 8.47 -7.40 -0.03
N LEU A 262 8.89 -8.67 -0.09
CA LEU A 262 8.31 -9.72 0.76
C LEU A 262 8.79 -9.56 2.21
N GLY A 263 10.05 -9.15 2.43
CA GLY A 263 10.72 -8.99 3.74
C GLY A 263 10.47 -7.71 4.55
N ASN A 264 9.97 -6.61 3.97
CA ASN A 264 9.52 -5.46 4.79
C ASN A 264 8.06 -5.63 5.13
N PRO A 265 7.64 -5.29 6.35
CA PRO A 265 6.24 -5.32 6.73
C PRO A 265 5.49 -4.26 5.93
N ILE A 266 5.00 -4.64 4.75
CA ILE A 266 4.07 -3.84 3.94
C ILE A 266 2.83 -3.50 4.80
N PHE A 267 2.54 -4.24 5.86
CA PHE A 267 1.53 -3.89 6.86
C PHE A 267 1.93 -2.81 7.89
N ARG A 268 3.22 -2.58 8.16
CA ARG A 268 3.67 -1.50 9.07
C ARG A 268 3.68 -0.14 8.38
N ASN A 269 3.97 -0.09 7.07
CA ASN A 269 3.78 1.13 6.27
C ASN A 269 2.31 1.36 5.88
N PHE A 270 1.46 0.32 5.89
CA PHE A 270 0.01 0.47 5.74
C PHE A 270 -0.62 1.31 6.88
N ILE A 271 -0.03 1.28 8.07
CA ILE A 271 -0.45 2.10 9.23
C ILE A 271 0.01 3.56 9.09
N ARG A 272 1.09 3.84 8.33
CA ARG A 272 1.61 5.21 8.15
C ARG A 272 0.78 6.09 7.21
N VAL A 273 -0.05 5.46 6.36
CA VAL A 273 -1.05 6.14 5.50
C VAL A 273 -2.40 6.32 6.23
N TRP A 274 -2.51 5.83 7.47
CA TRP A 274 -3.73 5.87 8.28
C TRP A 274 -3.80 6.96 9.37
N PRO A 275 -3.44 8.24 9.14
CA PRO A 275 -3.90 9.35 9.97
C PRO A 275 -4.92 10.20 9.17
N GLY A 276 -6.14 9.69 8.97
CA GLY A 276 -7.15 10.50 8.26
C GLY A 276 -8.57 9.96 8.12
N LEU A 277 -8.91 8.74 8.55
CA LEU A 277 -10.29 8.25 8.48
C LEU A 277 -10.74 7.62 9.81
N ILE A 278 -10.78 8.45 10.84
CA ILE A 278 -11.80 8.37 11.88
C ILE A 278 -12.79 9.48 11.54
N CYS A 279 -14.06 9.12 11.38
CA CYS A 279 -15.21 9.95 10.99
C CYS A 279 -15.44 10.13 9.48
N ARG A 280 -16.26 9.25 8.90
CA ARG A 280 -17.69 9.54 8.63
C ARG A 280 -18.41 8.24 8.28
N GLY A 281 -19.49 7.98 9.01
CA GLY A 281 -20.60 7.16 8.54
C GLY A 281 -21.55 7.99 7.70
#